data_AF-A0AAU5SNV6-F1
#
_entry.id   AF-A0AAU5SNV6-F1
#
_cell.length_a   1.000
_cell.length_b   1.000
_cell.length_c   1.000
_cell.angle_alpha   90.00
_cell.angle_beta   90.00
_cell.angle_gamma   90.00
#
_symmetry.space_group_name_H-M   'P 1'
#
loop_
_entity.id
_entity.type
_entity.pdbx_description
1 polymer ?
#
loop_
_entity_poly.entity_id
_entity_poly.type
_entity_poly.pdbx_seq_one_letter_code
_entity_poly.pdbx_strand_id
1 'polypeptide(L)'
;MAIFRSKRREEASRGESFEAQRSEIAFFMEKAFQISFVYFAGVAAFFAVSKSDVMTSIVQATGIPLSGLAAVVILLLNLVYVTLACACLFAVLKRGLFILTHTSNAPIGQAKESIHWKWEEFVRNDEAMGAARMRNVAWNIDNYYMIPLFSVIVIASVISAVMAMACGSVIIQCTASVLIVLHVIPGFILRQLTVLDRQCRRILEGE
;
A
#
# COMPACT_ATOMS: atom_id res chain seq x y z
N MET A 1 -16.63 -45.04 -11.60
CA MET A 1 -17.23 -43.87 -12.27
C MET A 1 -17.54 -42.70 -11.30
N ALA A 2 -18.04 -42.96 -10.08
CA ALA A 2 -18.29 -41.92 -9.05
C ALA A 2 -17.02 -41.15 -8.61
N ILE A 3 -15.90 -41.84 -8.43
CA ILE A 3 -14.61 -41.25 -8.02
C ILE A 3 -14.09 -40.23 -9.06
N PHE A 4 -14.28 -40.51 -10.36
CA PHE A 4 -13.87 -39.61 -11.44
C PHE A 4 -14.72 -38.34 -11.53
N ARG A 5 -16.01 -38.39 -11.13
CA ARG A 5 -16.88 -37.21 -11.03
C ARG A 5 -16.59 -36.40 -9.77
N SER A 6 -16.24 -37.05 -8.67
CA SER A 6 -15.77 -36.41 -7.43
C SER A 6 -14.49 -35.59 -7.69
N LYS A 7 -13.48 -36.23 -8.31
CA LYS A 7 -12.19 -35.60 -8.59
C LYS A 7 -12.31 -34.40 -9.55
N ARG A 8 -13.16 -34.51 -10.59
CA ARG A 8 -13.47 -33.39 -11.50
C ARG A 8 -14.21 -32.23 -10.82
N ARG A 9 -15.08 -32.52 -9.83
CA ARG A 9 -15.76 -31.47 -9.04
C ARG A 9 -14.81 -30.77 -8.08
N GLU A 10 -13.89 -31.51 -7.46
CA GLU A 10 -12.84 -30.93 -6.62
C GLU A 10 -11.86 -30.08 -7.43
N GLU A 11 -11.46 -30.53 -8.62
CA GLU A 11 -10.59 -29.76 -9.52
C GLU A 11 -11.29 -28.49 -10.04
N ALA A 12 -12.57 -28.56 -10.40
CA ALA A 12 -13.36 -27.39 -10.80
C ALA A 12 -13.56 -26.40 -9.63
N SER A 13 -13.91 -26.90 -8.44
CA SER A 13 -14.04 -26.09 -7.22
C SER A 13 -12.72 -25.43 -6.81
N ARG A 14 -11.58 -26.13 -6.97
CA ARG A 14 -10.24 -25.57 -6.73
C ARG A 14 -9.91 -24.47 -7.73
N GLY A 15 -10.24 -24.66 -9.01
CA GLY A 15 -10.10 -23.64 -10.05
C GLY A 15 -10.90 -22.36 -9.76
N GLU A 16 -12.18 -22.51 -9.40
CA GLU A 16 -13.06 -21.39 -9.04
C GLU A 16 -12.53 -20.62 -7.80
N SER A 17 -11.98 -21.33 -6.80
CA SER A 17 -11.39 -20.69 -5.62
C SER A 17 -10.16 -19.86 -5.95
N PHE A 18 -9.31 -20.31 -6.89
CA PHE A 18 -8.12 -19.58 -7.33
C PHE A 18 -8.46 -18.36 -8.18
N GLU A 19 -9.46 -18.47 -9.06
CA GLU A 19 -9.93 -17.32 -9.83
C GLU A 19 -10.52 -16.23 -8.94
N ALA A 20 -11.32 -16.60 -7.92
CA ALA A 20 -11.81 -15.64 -6.93
C ALA A 20 -10.67 -14.94 -6.20
N GLN A 21 -9.61 -15.67 -5.85
CA GLN A 21 -8.46 -15.08 -5.19
C GLN A 21 -7.67 -14.13 -6.10
N ARG A 22 -7.37 -14.56 -7.32
CA ARG A 22 -6.69 -13.74 -8.31
C ARG A 22 -7.48 -12.47 -8.64
N SER A 23 -8.80 -12.58 -8.78
CA SER A 23 -9.71 -11.46 -9.04
C SER A 23 -9.64 -10.41 -7.92
N GLU A 24 -9.62 -10.85 -6.65
CA GLU A 24 -9.55 -9.93 -5.51
C GLU A 24 -8.17 -9.26 -5.37
N ILE A 25 -7.07 -9.97 -5.66
CA ILE A 25 -5.72 -9.34 -5.69
C ILE A 25 -5.68 -8.29 -6.82
N ALA A 26 -6.17 -8.65 -8.01
CA ALA A 26 -6.26 -7.74 -9.13
C ALA A 26 -7.13 -6.51 -8.78
N PHE A 27 -8.23 -6.70 -8.06
CA PHE A 27 -9.07 -5.61 -7.56
C PHE A 27 -8.29 -4.67 -6.64
N PHE A 28 -7.58 -5.17 -5.62
CA PHE A 28 -6.83 -4.30 -4.72
C PHE A 28 -5.66 -3.60 -5.41
N MET A 29 -4.99 -4.27 -6.35
CA MET A 29 -3.95 -3.65 -7.18
C MET A 29 -4.52 -2.55 -8.08
N GLU A 30 -5.66 -2.81 -8.74
CA GLU A 30 -6.34 -1.82 -9.58
C GLU A 30 -6.77 -0.61 -8.74
N LYS A 31 -7.28 -0.83 -7.53
CA LYS A 31 -7.64 0.26 -6.61
C LYS A 31 -6.41 1.04 -6.16
N ALA A 32 -5.31 0.38 -5.82
CA ALA A 32 -4.05 1.06 -5.49
C ALA A 32 -3.54 1.92 -6.66
N PHE A 33 -3.65 1.43 -7.90
CA PHE A 33 -3.33 2.18 -9.10
C PHE A 33 -4.26 3.38 -9.31
N GLN A 34 -5.58 3.19 -9.23
CA GLN A 34 -6.57 4.26 -9.34
C GLN A 34 -6.35 5.35 -8.28
N ILE A 35 -6.06 4.97 -7.04
CA ILE A 35 -5.75 5.90 -5.94
C ILE A 35 -4.47 6.69 -6.24
N SER A 36 -3.47 6.05 -6.85
CA SER A 36 -2.23 6.71 -7.29
C SER A 36 -2.50 7.74 -8.38
N PHE A 37 -3.32 7.41 -9.37
CA PHE A 37 -3.72 8.34 -10.42
C PHE A 37 -4.50 9.54 -9.85
N VAL A 38 -5.46 9.29 -8.96
CA VAL A 38 -6.23 10.35 -8.28
C VAL A 38 -5.32 11.25 -7.44
N TYR A 39 -4.32 10.68 -6.75
CA TYR A 39 -3.35 11.46 -6.00
C TYR A 39 -2.56 12.42 -6.91
N PHE A 40 -1.99 11.93 -8.02
CA PHE A 40 -1.26 12.79 -8.96
C PHE A 40 -2.16 13.82 -9.63
N ALA A 41 -3.39 13.45 -9.99
CA ALA A 41 -4.38 14.37 -10.53
C ALA A 41 -4.76 15.45 -9.52
N GLY A 42 -4.94 15.09 -8.24
CA GLY A 42 -5.22 16.03 -7.15
C GLY A 42 -4.07 17.01 -6.91
N VAL A 43 -2.83 16.53 -6.91
CA VAL A 43 -1.64 17.38 -6.83
C VAL A 43 -1.56 18.34 -8.02
N ALA A 44 -1.76 17.83 -9.25
CA ALA A 44 -1.74 18.66 -10.46
C ALA A 44 -2.87 19.70 -10.48
N ALA A 45 -4.09 19.31 -10.09
CA ALA A 45 -5.23 20.20 -9.97
C ALA A 45 -4.99 21.29 -8.92
N PHE A 46 -4.43 20.94 -7.76
CA PHE A 46 -4.05 21.92 -6.76
C PHE A 46 -3.02 22.92 -7.29
N PHE A 47 -1.97 22.46 -7.98
CA PHE A 47 -1.00 23.36 -8.60
C PHE A 47 -1.62 24.26 -9.67
N ALA A 48 -2.55 23.76 -10.48
CA ALA A 48 -3.28 24.57 -11.45
C ALA A 48 -4.12 25.65 -10.76
N VAL A 49 -4.88 25.28 -9.72
CA VAL A 49 -5.71 26.22 -8.94
C VAL A 49 -4.85 27.22 -8.16
N SER A 50 -3.67 26.82 -7.68
CA SER A 50 -2.77 27.69 -6.93
C SER A 50 -2.27 28.90 -7.73
N LYS A 51 -2.34 28.83 -9.06
CA LYS A 51 -1.98 29.92 -9.98
C LYS A 51 -3.18 30.76 -10.43
N SER A 52 -4.38 30.47 -9.94
CA SER A 52 -5.59 31.20 -10.31
C SER A 52 -5.78 32.47 -9.47
N ASP A 53 -6.45 33.47 -10.05
CA ASP A 53 -6.82 34.71 -9.35
C ASP A 53 -7.71 34.47 -8.12
N VAL A 54 -8.46 33.37 -8.14
CA VAL A 54 -9.27 32.91 -7.00
C VAL A 54 -8.38 32.63 -5.80
N MET A 55 -7.28 31.90 -5.99
CA MET A 55 -6.38 31.56 -4.87
C MET A 55 -5.65 32.80 -4.35
N THR A 56 -5.24 33.71 -5.25
CA THR A 56 -4.68 35.01 -4.88
C THR A 56 -5.67 35.83 -4.02
N SER A 57 -6.94 35.84 -4.41
CA SER A 57 -8.00 36.53 -3.66
C SER A 57 -8.23 35.92 -2.28
N ILE A 58 -8.18 34.59 -2.16
CA ILE A 58 -8.29 33.88 -0.87
C ILE A 58 -7.10 34.22 0.04
N VAL A 59 -5.88 34.24 -0.50
CA VAL A 59 -4.68 34.61 0.26
C VAL A 59 -4.79 36.05 0.78
N GLN A 60 -5.27 36.98 -0.05
CA GLN A 60 -5.50 38.37 0.35
C GLN A 60 -6.60 38.50 1.42
N ALA A 61 -7.70 37.75 1.28
CA ALA A 61 -8.82 37.81 2.22
C ALA A 61 -8.51 37.16 3.58
N THR A 62 -7.73 36.07 3.59
CA THR A 62 -7.41 35.30 4.81
C THR A 62 -6.10 35.71 5.47
N GLY A 63 -5.21 36.40 4.75
CA GLY A 63 -3.86 36.71 5.21
C GLY A 63 -2.95 35.49 5.35
N ILE A 64 -3.38 34.32 4.88
CA ILE A 64 -2.62 33.07 4.99
C ILE A 64 -1.70 32.92 3.77
N PRO A 65 -0.39 32.67 3.96
CA PRO A 65 0.53 32.52 2.84
C PRO A 65 0.20 31.27 2.02
N LEU A 66 0.19 31.42 0.68
CA LEU A 66 -0.09 30.35 -0.26
C LEU A 66 0.82 29.13 -0.06
N SER A 67 2.10 29.37 0.28
CA SER A 67 3.08 28.32 0.55
C SER A 67 2.68 27.43 1.74
N GLY A 68 2.12 28.03 2.81
CA GLY A 68 1.62 27.31 3.97
C GLY A 68 0.38 26.49 3.64
N LEU A 69 -0.54 27.06 2.85
CA LEU A 69 -1.73 26.35 2.38
C LEU A 69 -1.37 25.16 1.49
N ALA A 70 -0.44 25.35 0.54
CA ALA A 70 0.08 24.30 -0.31
C ALA A 70 0.72 23.17 0.48
N ALA A 71 1.53 23.51 1.48
CA ALA A 71 2.17 22.53 2.34
C ALA A 71 1.15 21.67 3.12
N VAL A 72 0.09 22.27 3.66
CA VAL A 72 -0.98 21.55 4.36
C VAL A 72 -1.76 20.64 3.42
N VAL A 73 -2.07 21.11 2.21
CA VAL A 73 -2.78 20.30 1.20
C VAL A 73 -1.95 19.09 0.79
N ILE A 74 -0.64 19.29 0.54
CA ILE A 74 0.26 18.18 0.20
C ILE A 74 0.36 17.18 1.36
N LEU A 75 0.52 17.65 2.61
CA LEU A 75 0.53 16.78 3.78
C LEU A 75 -0.76 15.95 3.90
N LEU A 76 -1.92 16.57 3.65
CA LEU A 76 -3.21 15.88 3.69
C LEU A 76 -3.31 14.83 2.59
N LEU A 77 -2.96 15.18 1.34
CA LEU A 77 -2.98 14.26 0.21
C LEU A 77 -2.02 13.09 0.43
N ASN A 78 -0.82 13.36 0.95
CA ASN A 78 0.16 12.33 1.29
C ASN A 78 -0.36 11.39 2.38
N LEU A 79 -0.94 11.94 3.46
CA LEU A 79 -1.52 11.15 4.54
C LEU A 79 -2.61 10.20 4.02
N VAL A 80 -3.57 10.73 3.25
CA VAL A 80 -4.68 9.95 2.68
C VAL A 80 -4.13 8.88 1.75
N TYR A 81 -3.24 9.26 0.84
CA TYR A 81 -2.66 8.34 -0.13
C TYR A 81 -1.91 7.19 0.56
N VAL A 82 -0.97 7.49 1.46
CA VAL A 82 -0.16 6.46 2.12
C VAL A 82 -1.03 5.57 2.99
N THR A 83 -2.04 6.13 3.68
CA THR A 83 -2.97 5.33 4.49
C THR A 83 -3.74 4.32 3.64
N LEU A 84 -4.30 4.76 2.51
CA LEU A 84 -5.03 3.88 1.59
C LEU A 84 -4.12 2.85 0.93
N ALA A 85 -2.96 3.27 0.43
CA ALA A 85 -1.97 2.38 -0.17
C ALA A 85 -1.52 1.30 0.83
N CYS A 86 -1.23 1.67 2.07
CA CYS A 86 -0.87 0.74 3.12
C CYS A 86 -2.03 -0.21 3.48
N ALA A 87 -3.28 0.26 3.49
CA ALA A 87 -4.44 -0.58 3.73
C ALA A 87 -4.62 -1.65 2.64
N CYS A 88 -4.44 -1.27 1.36
CA CYS A 88 -4.47 -2.22 0.24
C CYS A 88 -3.36 -3.28 0.37
N LEU A 89 -2.13 -2.85 0.64
CA LEU A 89 -1.01 -3.78 0.87
C LEU A 89 -1.25 -4.69 2.09
N PHE A 90 -1.88 -4.16 3.14
CA PHE A 90 -2.20 -4.92 4.34
C PHE A 90 -3.21 -6.03 4.05
N ALA A 91 -4.24 -5.73 3.26
CA ALA A 91 -5.21 -6.73 2.82
C ALA A 91 -4.54 -7.86 2.02
N VAL A 92 -3.66 -7.51 1.07
CA VAL A 92 -2.90 -8.48 0.26
C VAL A 92 -2.03 -9.37 1.15
N LEU A 93 -1.23 -8.80 2.06
CA LEU A 93 -0.34 -9.57 2.93
C LEU A 93 -1.10 -10.42 3.97
N LYS A 94 -2.15 -9.86 4.58
CA LYS A 94 -2.98 -10.61 5.55
C LYS A 94 -3.60 -11.84 4.90
N ARG A 95 -4.01 -11.72 3.63
CA ARG A 95 -4.54 -12.84 2.87
C ARG A 95 -3.47 -13.86 2.52
N GLY A 96 -2.30 -13.43 2.05
CA GLY A 96 -1.18 -14.34 1.80
C GLY A 96 -0.83 -15.16 3.04
N LEU A 97 -0.81 -14.51 4.21
CA LEU A 97 -0.63 -15.21 5.49
C LEU A 97 -1.76 -16.21 5.77
N PHE A 98 -3.02 -15.86 5.52
CA PHE A 98 -4.15 -16.78 5.68
C PHE A 98 -4.01 -18.02 4.79
N ILE A 99 -3.64 -17.83 3.51
CA ILE A 99 -3.39 -18.93 2.57
C ILE A 99 -2.31 -19.85 3.10
N LEU A 100 -1.15 -19.30 3.51
CA LEU A 100 -0.03 -20.07 4.03
C LEU A 100 -0.37 -20.80 5.33
N THR A 101 -1.15 -20.19 6.23
CA THR A 101 -1.48 -20.79 7.54
C THR A 101 -2.65 -21.77 7.52
N HIS A 102 -3.59 -21.65 6.57
CA HIS A 102 -4.80 -22.48 6.55
C HIS A 102 -4.75 -23.57 5.47
N THR A 103 -3.95 -23.38 4.41
CA THR A 103 -3.65 -24.45 3.45
C THR A 103 -2.68 -25.47 4.06
N SER A 104 -1.95 -25.11 5.13
CA SER A 104 -1.09 -26.03 5.91
C SER A 104 -1.84 -27.05 6.77
N ASN A 105 -3.18 -27.00 6.83
CA ASN A 105 -4.00 -28.01 7.53
C ASN A 105 -4.19 -29.29 6.70
N ALA A 106 -3.76 -29.32 5.44
CA ALA A 106 -3.58 -30.55 4.68
C ALA A 106 -2.24 -31.23 5.05
N PRO A 107 -2.08 -32.56 4.91
CA PRO A 107 -0.79 -33.22 5.14
C PRO A 107 0.33 -32.46 4.41
N ILE A 108 1.45 -32.20 5.09
CA ILE A 108 2.52 -31.24 4.68
C ILE A 108 2.93 -31.38 3.19
N GLY A 109 2.90 -32.60 2.64
CA GLY A 109 3.17 -32.85 1.21
C GLY A 109 2.10 -32.31 0.24
N GLN A 110 0.82 -32.37 0.60
CA GLN A 110 -0.29 -31.87 -0.24
C GLN A 110 -0.49 -30.35 -0.14
N ALA A 111 -0.16 -29.74 1.00
CA ALA A 111 -0.28 -28.30 1.21
C ALA A 111 0.67 -27.52 0.28
N LYS A 112 1.95 -27.95 0.21
CA LYS A 112 2.99 -27.38 -0.66
C LYS A 112 2.71 -27.59 -2.15
N GLU A 113 1.92 -28.61 -2.50
CA GLU A 113 1.50 -28.85 -3.89
C GLU A 113 0.34 -27.96 -4.34
N SER A 114 -0.35 -27.27 -3.42
CA SER A 114 -1.46 -26.40 -3.79
C SER A 114 -0.97 -25.21 -4.63
N ILE A 115 -1.76 -24.85 -5.65
CA ILE A 115 -1.45 -23.71 -6.53
C ILE A 115 -1.40 -22.39 -5.75
N HIS A 116 -2.20 -22.26 -4.68
CA HIS A 116 -2.24 -21.10 -3.80
C HIS A 116 -0.95 -20.93 -3.01
N TRP A 117 -0.40 -22.03 -2.50
CA TRP A 117 0.91 -22.03 -1.82
C TRP A 117 2.03 -21.67 -2.78
N LYS A 118 2.06 -22.31 -3.97
CA LYS A 118 3.07 -22.04 -5.00
C LYS A 118 3.03 -20.60 -5.52
N TRP A 119 1.84 -20.00 -5.57
CA TRP A 119 1.69 -18.59 -5.90
C TRP A 119 2.33 -17.69 -4.84
N GLU A 120 2.04 -17.90 -3.55
CA GLU A 120 2.67 -17.13 -2.47
C GLU A 120 4.18 -17.36 -2.41
N GLU A 121 4.64 -18.59 -2.68
CA GLU A 121 6.07 -18.91 -2.82
C GLU A 121 6.68 -18.11 -3.98
N PHE A 122 6.07 -18.10 -5.16
CA PHE A 122 6.56 -17.34 -6.32
C PHE A 122 6.60 -15.83 -6.05
N VAL A 123 5.52 -15.25 -5.53
CA VAL A 123 5.38 -13.81 -5.25
C VAL A 123 6.39 -13.32 -4.21
N ARG A 124 6.91 -14.23 -3.37
CA ARG A 124 7.88 -13.97 -2.31
C ARG A 124 9.25 -14.60 -2.57
N ASN A 125 9.47 -15.20 -3.73
CA ASN A 125 10.74 -15.81 -4.10
C ASN A 125 11.73 -14.73 -4.54
N ASP A 126 12.76 -14.52 -3.71
CA ASP A 126 13.79 -13.52 -3.94
C ASP A 126 14.72 -13.87 -5.12
N GLU A 127 14.85 -15.16 -5.46
CA GLU A 127 15.70 -15.64 -6.56
C GLU A 127 15.05 -15.42 -7.93
N ALA A 128 13.72 -15.56 -8.01
CA ALA A 128 12.94 -15.31 -9.23
C ALA A 128 13.09 -13.86 -9.74
N MET A 129 13.55 -12.95 -8.88
CA MET A 129 13.64 -11.52 -9.11
C MET A 129 15.05 -11.02 -9.43
N GLY A 130 16.10 -11.83 -9.25
CA GLY A 130 17.50 -11.39 -9.43
C GLY A 130 17.93 -10.22 -8.52
N ALA A 131 17.12 -9.88 -7.50
CA ALA A 131 17.23 -8.67 -6.69
C ALA A 131 17.40 -8.97 -5.20
N ALA A 132 18.25 -9.95 -4.87
CA ALA A 132 18.52 -10.40 -3.50
C ALA A 132 18.85 -9.26 -2.50
N ARG A 133 19.38 -8.13 -2.99
CA ARG A 133 19.72 -6.96 -2.16
C ARG A 133 18.51 -6.19 -1.62
N MET A 134 17.33 -6.33 -2.22
CA MET A 134 16.11 -5.64 -1.74
C MET A 134 15.20 -6.53 -0.89
N ARG A 135 15.62 -7.76 -0.58
CA ARG A 135 14.88 -8.75 0.24
C ARG A 135 14.35 -8.17 1.56
N ASN A 136 15.13 -7.30 2.21
CA ASN A 136 14.77 -6.75 3.52
C ASN A 136 13.70 -5.63 3.45
N VAL A 137 13.37 -5.15 2.25
CA VAL A 137 12.54 -3.96 2.04
C VAL A 137 11.35 -4.25 1.13
N ALA A 138 11.49 -5.16 0.16
CA ALA A 138 10.42 -5.61 -0.72
C ALA A 138 9.63 -6.75 -0.06
N TRP A 139 8.37 -6.45 0.29
CA TRP A 139 7.46 -7.41 0.90
C TRP A 139 6.88 -8.42 -0.11
N ASN A 140 6.88 -8.10 -1.41
CA ASN A 140 6.62 -9.02 -2.51
C ASN A 140 7.05 -8.39 -3.86
N ILE A 141 7.02 -9.18 -4.93
CA ILE A 141 7.31 -8.73 -6.31
C ILE A 141 6.43 -7.54 -6.74
N ASP A 142 5.17 -7.52 -6.29
CA ASP A 142 4.18 -6.50 -6.64
C ASP A 142 4.37 -5.17 -5.90
N ASN A 143 5.27 -5.08 -4.92
CA ASN A 143 5.44 -3.89 -4.07
C ASN A 143 6.80 -3.21 -4.28
N TYR A 144 7.61 -3.69 -5.23
CA TYR A 144 8.93 -3.15 -5.52
C TYR A 144 8.88 -1.67 -5.96
N TYR A 145 7.86 -1.30 -6.74
CA TYR A 145 7.67 0.08 -7.20
C TYR A 145 7.12 1.01 -6.09
N MET A 146 6.54 0.48 -5.03
CA MET A 146 5.96 1.28 -3.95
C MET A 146 7.02 1.79 -2.98
N ILE A 147 8.16 1.11 -2.84
CA ILE A 147 9.29 1.59 -2.01
C ILE A 147 9.80 2.96 -2.47
N PRO A 148 10.20 3.16 -3.75
CA PRO A 148 10.61 4.48 -4.22
C PRO A 148 9.47 5.49 -4.14
N LEU A 149 8.22 5.07 -4.38
CA LEU A 149 7.05 5.95 -4.27
C LEU A 149 6.84 6.45 -2.84
N PHE A 150 6.84 5.56 -1.84
CA PHE A 150 6.76 5.92 -0.43
C PHE A 150 7.94 6.79 0.01
N SER A 151 9.14 6.53 -0.51
CA SER A 151 10.31 7.36 -0.21
C SER A 151 10.11 8.80 -0.68
N VAL A 152 9.63 8.99 -1.92
CA VAL A 152 9.30 10.31 -2.47
C VAL A 152 8.23 11.00 -1.63
N ILE A 153 7.18 10.27 -1.23
CA ILE A 153 6.08 10.84 -0.44
C ILE A 153 6.54 11.23 0.97
N VAL A 154 7.39 10.43 1.62
CA VAL A 154 7.96 10.76 2.94
C VAL A 154 8.80 12.03 2.84
N ILE A 155 9.68 12.13 1.83
CA ILE A 155 10.48 13.34 1.60
C ILE A 155 9.59 14.56 1.36
N ALA A 156 8.58 14.42 0.49
CA ALA A 156 7.62 15.50 0.22
C ALA A 156 6.87 15.91 1.49
N SER A 157 6.46 14.95 2.32
CA SER A 157 5.77 15.20 3.59
C SER A 157 6.67 15.94 4.59
N VAL A 158 7.95 15.57 4.69
CA VAL A 158 8.91 16.26 5.57
C VAL A 158 9.12 17.70 5.10
N ILE A 159 9.33 17.91 3.79
CA ILE A 159 9.51 19.25 3.21
C ILE A 159 8.25 20.10 3.48
N SER A 160 7.06 19.56 3.22
CA SER A 160 5.80 20.25 3.49
C SER A 160 5.60 20.53 4.97
N ALA A 161 5.93 19.61 5.88
CA ALA A 161 5.88 19.86 7.31
C ALA A 161 6.76 21.05 7.71
N VAL A 162 8.02 21.08 7.27
CA VAL A 162 8.94 22.20 7.55
C VAL A 162 8.39 23.51 7.00
N MET A 163 7.91 23.52 5.74
CA MET A 163 7.34 24.72 5.13
C MET A 163 6.09 25.22 5.85
N ALA A 164 5.19 24.33 6.25
CA ALA A 164 3.99 24.70 7.00
C ALA A 164 4.34 25.25 8.39
N MET A 165 5.33 24.67 9.07
CA MET A 165 5.77 25.15 10.38
C MET A 165 6.48 26.51 10.30
N ALA A 166 7.21 26.77 9.22
CA ALA A 166 7.92 28.03 9.00
C ALA A 166 7.05 29.18 8.46
N CYS A 167 5.78 28.95 8.13
CA CYS A 167 4.96 29.95 7.42
C CYS A 167 4.42 31.10 8.30
N GLY A 168 4.60 31.02 9.63
CA GLY A 168 4.21 32.08 10.56
C GLY A 168 2.72 32.18 10.89
N SER A 169 1.84 31.43 10.21
CA SER A 169 0.41 31.37 10.54
C SER A 169 0.13 30.30 11.59
N VAL A 170 -0.42 30.71 12.74
CA VAL A 170 -0.80 29.81 13.84
C VAL A 170 -1.80 28.75 13.37
N ILE A 171 -2.75 29.12 12.51
CA ILE A 171 -3.76 28.19 11.98
C ILE A 171 -3.10 27.09 11.15
N ILE A 172 -2.15 27.46 10.27
CA ILE A 172 -1.41 26.50 9.45
C ILE A 172 -0.53 25.61 10.32
N GLN A 173 0.17 26.17 11.29
CA GLN A 173 1.02 25.42 12.22
C GLN A 173 0.21 24.41 13.04
N CYS A 174 -0.95 24.80 13.58
CA CYS A 174 -1.85 23.89 14.29
C CYS A 174 -2.36 22.77 13.38
N THR A 175 -2.80 23.11 12.17
CA THR A 175 -3.29 22.12 11.19
C THR A 175 -2.20 21.14 10.79
N ALA A 176 -1.00 21.65 10.47
CA ALA A 176 0.15 20.84 10.14
C ALA A 176 0.56 19.93 11.30
N SER A 177 0.52 20.42 12.54
CA SER A 177 0.83 19.61 13.73
C SER A 177 -0.13 18.43 13.88
N VAL A 178 -1.43 18.65 13.69
CA VAL A 178 -2.43 17.58 13.69
C VAL A 178 -2.15 16.57 12.57
N LEU A 179 -1.88 17.06 11.35
CA LEU A 179 -1.56 16.18 10.22
C LEU A 179 -0.30 15.37 10.49
N ILE A 180 0.77 15.97 11.01
CA ILE A 180 2.02 15.27 11.38
C ILE A 180 1.74 14.15 12.39
N VAL A 181 0.94 14.43 13.43
CA VAL A 181 0.55 13.39 14.41
C VAL A 181 -0.23 12.27 13.73
N LEU A 182 -1.13 12.58 12.79
CA LEU A 182 -1.90 11.57 12.06
C LEU A 182 -1.03 10.70 11.14
N HIS A 183 0.16 11.16 10.72
CA HIS A 183 1.10 10.32 9.96
C HIS A 183 1.66 9.13 10.77
N VAL A 184 1.44 9.10 12.09
CA VAL A 184 1.70 7.91 12.92
C VAL A 184 0.84 6.71 12.46
N ILE A 185 -0.36 6.94 11.93
CA ILE A 185 -1.27 5.88 11.48
C ILE A 185 -0.65 5.05 10.35
N PRO A 186 -0.30 5.62 9.17
CA PRO A 186 0.36 4.85 8.12
C PRO A 186 1.71 4.26 8.56
N GLY A 187 2.46 4.96 9.42
CA GLY A 187 3.69 4.44 10.02
C GLY A 187 3.47 3.15 10.82
N PHE A 188 2.39 3.08 11.60
CA PHE A 188 2.00 1.87 12.32
C PHE A 188 1.57 0.75 11.37
N ILE A 189 0.81 1.06 10.31
CA ILE A 189 0.39 0.06 9.31
C ILE A 189 1.62 -0.52 8.59
N LEU A 190 2.57 0.31 8.16
CA LEU A 190 3.84 -0.13 7.53
C LEU A 190 4.63 -1.09 8.43
N ARG A 191 4.64 -0.84 9.74
CA ARG A 191 5.23 -1.76 10.72
C ARG A 191 4.50 -3.11 10.70
N GLN A 192 3.17 -3.11 10.70
CA GLN A 192 2.39 -4.35 10.63
C GLN A 192 2.59 -5.11 9.31
N LEU A 193 2.73 -4.41 8.18
CA LEU A 193 3.08 -5.04 6.89
C LEU A 193 4.39 -5.83 6.99
N THR A 194 5.41 -5.22 7.62
CA THR A 194 6.70 -5.88 7.85
C THR A 194 6.58 -7.12 8.74
N VAL A 195 5.73 -7.08 9.76
CA VAL A 195 5.50 -8.23 10.63
C VAL A 195 4.81 -9.37 9.85
N LEU A 196 3.76 -9.05 9.09
CA LEU A 196 3.02 -10.03 8.29
C LEU A 196 3.90 -10.69 7.22
N ASP A 197 4.71 -9.91 6.51
CA ASP A 197 5.63 -10.46 5.51
C ASP A 197 6.66 -11.41 6.12
N ARG A 198 7.26 -11.02 7.26
CA ARG A 198 8.20 -11.90 7.99
C ARG A 198 7.53 -13.21 8.43
N GLN A 199 6.28 -13.17 8.85
CA GLN A 199 5.53 -14.39 9.20
C GLN A 199 5.31 -15.28 7.97
N CYS A 200 4.93 -14.70 6.83
CA CYS A 200 4.78 -15.46 5.57
C CYS A 200 6.10 -16.12 5.15
N ARG A 201 7.21 -15.38 5.21
CA ARG A 201 8.54 -15.88 4.83
C ARG A 201 9.01 -17.02 5.73
N ARG A 202 8.81 -16.94 7.05
CA ARG A 202 9.14 -18.04 7.98
C ARG A 202 8.41 -19.34 7.62
N ILE A 203 7.11 -19.26 7.31
CA ILE A 203 6.31 -20.42 6.92
C ILE A 203 6.84 -21.05 5.61
N LEU A 204 7.25 -20.22 4.65
CA LEU A 204 7.80 -20.67 3.38
C LEU A 204 9.21 -21.28 3.51
N GLU A 205 10.06 -20.68 4.36
CA GLU A 205 11.43 -21.15 4.65
C GLU A 205 11.43 -22.43 5.53
N GLY A 206 10.30 -22.78 6.15
CA GLY A 206 10.11 -24.04 6.87
C GLY A 206 10.61 -24.03 8.31
N GLU A 207 10.70 -22.85 8.94
CA GLU A 207 10.91 -22.69 10.40
C GLU A 207 9.59 -22.61 11.18
#